data_AF-A0A078KZ49-F1
#
_entry.id   AF-A0A078KZ49-F1
#
_cell.length_a   1.000
_cell.length_b   1.000
_cell.length_c   1.000
_cell.angle_alpha   90.00
_cell.angle_beta   90.00
_cell.angle_gamma   90.00
#
_symmetry.space_group_name_H-M   'P 1'
#
loop_
_entity.id
_entity.type
_entity.pdbx_description
1 polymer ?
#
loop_
_entity_poly.entity_id
_entity_poly.type
_entity_poly.pdbx_seq_one_letter_code
_entity_poly.pdbx_strand_id
1 'polypeptide(L)'
;MSLYVRHDVRLWERSEGSPELAQCHIQEMSLYVRHDVRLWERSEGSPGLAQCHIQEMSLYVRHDVRLWEPSEGSPGLALCHIQEMSLCVRHDVRLWERSEGSPGLAQCHIQEMSLYVRHDVRLWERSEGSPGLAQCHIQEMSLCVRHDVCLGKGKKTLFLRRNQRSDNMHNS
;
A
#
# COMPACT_ATOMS: atom_id res chain seq x y z
N MET A 1 -25.78 -12.28 0.51
CA MET A 1 -24.48 -12.52 -0.13
C MET A 1 -24.40 -11.57 -1.32
N SER A 2 -23.63 -10.49 -1.21
CA SER A 2 -23.45 -9.59 -2.35
C SER A 2 -22.51 -10.26 -3.34
N LEU A 3 -22.89 -10.28 -4.61
CA LEU A 3 -22.05 -10.80 -5.69
C LEU A 3 -20.86 -9.86 -5.95
N TYR A 4 -21.03 -8.57 -5.74
CA TYR A 4 -20.00 -7.56 -5.98
C TYR A 4 -20.07 -6.45 -4.94
N VAL A 5 -18.93 -6.10 -4.35
CA VAL A 5 -18.80 -4.99 -3.40
C VAL A 5 -17.74 -4.03 -3.89
N ARG A 6 -18.03 -2.73 -3.78
CA ARG A 6 -17.08 -1.66 -4.13
C ARG A 6 -17.02 -0.64 -3.02
N HIS A 7 -15.80 -0.33 -2.59
CA HIS A 7 -15.52 0.81 -1.72
C HIS A 7 -14.71 1.84 -2.50
N ASP A 8 -15.17 3.10 -2.49
CA ASP A 8 -14.39 4.27 -2.93
C ASP A 8 -14.22 5.15 -1.70
N VAL A 9 -13.02 5.12 -1.12
CA VAL A 9 -12.67 5.89 0.07
C VAL A 9 -11.75 7.01 -0.35
N ARG A 10 -12.15 8.25 -0.06
CA ARG A 10 -11.35 9.44 -0.30
C ARG A 10 -11.32 10.28 0.95
N LEU A 11 -10.13 10.42 1.53
CA LEU A 11 -9.90 11.24 2.70
C LEU A 11 -8.84 12.29 2.36
N TRP A 12 -9.11 13.53 2.78
CA TRP A 12 -8.19 14.64 2.67
C TRP A 12 -8.15 15.35 4.01
N GLU A 13 -7.00 15.31 4.67
CA GLU A 13 -6.76 15.97 5.95
C GLU A 13 -5.62 16.98 5.82
N ARG A 14 -5.70 18.07 6.61
CA ARG A 14 -4.68 19.10 6.68
C ARG A 14 -4.64 19.66 8.10
N SER A 15 -3.49 19.48 8.74
CA SER A 15 -3.19 20.02 10.06
C SER A 15 -2.09 21.07 10.04
N GLU A 16 -2.22 22.06 10.91
CA GLU A 16 -1.18 23.01 11.27
C GLU A 16 -0.97 22.90 12.79
N GLY A 17 0.11 22.25 13.23
CA GLY A 17 0.52 22.19 14.63
C GLY A 17 -0.18 21.15 15.53
N SER A 18 -0.94 20.20 14.97
CA SER A 18 -1.51 19.07 15.72
C SER A 18 -1.31 17.76 14.95
N PRO A 19 -1.03 16.62 15.61
CA PRO A 19 -0.94 15.35 14.91
C PRO A 19 -2.31 14.99 14.34
N GLU A 20 -2.38 14.80 13.02
CA GLU A 20 -3.55 14.27 12.32
C GLU A 20 -3.26 12.87 11.78
N LEU A 21 -4.33 12.18 11.37
CA LEU A 21 -4.28 10.73 11.19
C LEU A 21 -5.32 10.31 10.16
N ALA A 22 -4.90 10.30 8.90
CA ALA A 22 -5.74 9.88 7.81
C ALA A 22 -5.81 8.35 7.76
N GLN A 23 -6.83 7.75 8.37
CA GLN A 23 -7.00 6.29 8.44
C GLN A 23 -8.15 5.74 7.61
N CYS A 24 -7.91 4.59 6.98
CA CYS A 24 -8.94 3.76 6.37
C CYS A 24 -8.79 2.31 6.84
N HIS A 25 -9.86 1.75 7.39
CA HIS A 25 -9.98 0.34 7.72
C HIS A 25 -11.12 -0.27 6.92
N ILE A 26 -10.86 -1.35 6.20
CA ILE A 26 -11.88 -2.08 5.46
C ILE A 26 -11.78 -3.57 5.79
N GLN A 27 -12.94 -4.16 6.10
CA GLN A 27 -13.08 -5.58 6.37
C GLN A 27 -14.31 -6.11 5.62
N GLU A 28 -14.12 -7.12 4.75
CA GLU A 28 -15.18 -7.57 3.85
C GLU A 28 -15.08 -9.08 3.51
N MET A 29 -16.24 -9.71 3.26
CA MET A 29 -16.35 -11.08 2.73
C MET A 29 -17.36 -11.13 1.60
N SER A 30 -16.87 -11.17 0.36
CA SER A 30 -17.70 -11.09 -0.84
C SER A 30 -17.12 -11.90 -2.02
N LEU A 31 -17.91 -12.19 -3.05
CA LEU A 31 -17.39 -12.94 -4.21
C LEU A 31 -16.42 -12.11 -5.05
N TYR A 32 -16.80 -10.87 -5.35
CA TYR A 32 -15.99 -9.91 -6.10
C TYR A 32 -15.89 -8.62 -5.30
N VAL A 33 -14.67 -8.13 -5.13
CA VAL A 33 -14.41 -6.93 -4.33
C VAL A 33 -13.50 -5.97 -5.08
N ARG A 34 -13.82 -4.68 -4.99
CA ARG A 34 -12.96 -3.61 -5.46
C ARG A 34 -12.83 -2.51 -4.41
N HIS A 35 -11.60 -2.24 -3.99
CA HIS A 35 -11.27 -1.11 -3.14
C HIS A 35 -10.49 -0.06 -3.93
N ASP A 36 -11.07 1.13 -4.07
CA ASP A 36 -10.36 2.32 -4.54
C ASP A 36 -10.13 3.23 -3.30
N VAL A 37 -8.93 3.20 -2.71
CA VAL A 37 -8.62 3.98 -1.50
C VAL A 37 -7.64 5.10 -1.85
N ARG A 38 -7.98 6.33 -1.47
CA ARG A 38 -7.13 7.51 -1.66
C ARG A 38 -7.10 8.32 -0.37
N LEU A 39 -5.96 8.29 0.32
CA LEU A 39 -5.75 9.11 1.50
C LEU A 39 -4.70 10.17 1.17
N TRP A 40 -5.02 11.41 1.49
CA TRP A 40 -4.11 12.52 1.43
C TRP A 40 -4.08 13.18 2.80
N GLU A 41 -2.90 13.37 3.32
CA GLU A 41 -2.70 14.11 4.56
C GLU A 41 -1.57 15.11 4.38
N ARG A 42 -1.75 16.34 4.88
CA ARG A 42 -0.68 17.32 4.95
C ARG A 42 -0.51 17.76 6.40
N SER A 43 0.72 17.67 6.90
CA SER A 43 1.06 18.06 8.27
C SER A 43 2.15 19.14 8.25
N GLU A 44 1.98 20.18 9.08
CA GLU A 44 2.97 21.26 9.26
C GLU A 44 3.28 21.40 10.76
N GLY A 45 4.53 21.12 11.15
CA GLY A 45 5.00 21.24 12.54
C GLY A 45 4.53 20.12 13.49
N SER A 46 3.82 19.11 12.99
CA SER A 46 3.36 17.93 13.72
C SER A 46 3.54 16.66 12.87
N PRO A 47 3.69 15.47 13.47
CA PRO A 47 3.78 14.23 12.70
C PRO A 47 2.49 13.99 11.92
N GLY A 48 2.61 13.59 10.66
CA GLY A 48 1.50 13.13 9.83
C GLY A 48 1.56 11.63 9.58
N LEU A 49 0.38 10.98 9.50
CA LEU A 49 0.25 9.54 9.32
C LEU A 49 -0.97 9.16 8.46
N ALA A 50 -0.69 8.84 7.19
CA ALA A 50 -1.67 8.25 6.28
C ALA A 50 -1.60 6.73 6.34
N GLN A 51 -2.65 6.08 6.85
CA GLN A 51 -2.69 4.63 7.05
C GLN A 51 -3.90 3.97 6.39
N CYS A 52 -3.65 2.91 5.62
CA CYS A 52 -4.69 2.05 5.08
C CYS A 52 -4.48 0.61 5.54
N HIS A 53 -5.51 0.02 6.13
CA HIS A 53 -5.57 -1.39 6.50
C HIS A 53 -6.76 -2.05 5.81
N ILE A 54 -6.50 -3.10 5.04
CA ILE A 54 -7.55 -3.87 4.37
C ILE A 54 -7.39 -5.34 4.73
N GLN A 55 -8.49 -5.95 5.16
CA GLN A 55 -8.56 -7.36 5.50
C GLN A 55 -9.76 -8.02 4.82
N GLU A 56 -9.52 -9.02 3.97
CA GLU A 56 -10.62 -9.60 3.19
C GLU A 56 -10.46 -11.06 2.80
N MET A 57 -11.60 -11.66 2.43
CA MET A 57 -11.68 -13.05 1.97
C MET A 57 -12.68 -13.16 0.83
N SER A 58 -12.17 -13.30 -0.40
CA SER A 58 -12.95 -13.10 -1.63
C SER A 58 -12.44 -13.94 -2.81
N LEU A 59 -13.27 -14.28 -3.80
CA LEU A 59 -12.75 -15.01 -4.97
C LEU A 59 -11.89 -14.10 -5.86
N TYR A 60 -12.36 -12.89 -6.11
CA TYR A 60 -11.69 -11.93 -6.98
C TYR A 60 -11.58 -10.57 -6.32
N VAL A 61 -10.35 -10.09 -6.25
CA VAL A 61 -10.00 -8.88 -5.52
C VAL A 61 -9.24 -7.91 -6.41
N ARG A 62 -9.60 -6.63 -6.27
CA ARG A 62 -8.78 -5.54 -6.79
C ARG A 62 -8.65 -4.41 -5.78
N HIS A 63 -7.40 -4.13 -5.43
CA HIS A 63 -7.00 -2.98 -4.62
C HIS A 63 -6.30 -1.93 -5.46
N ASP A 64 -6.86 -0.73 -5.53
CA ASP A 64 -6.20 0.47 -6.04
C ASP A 64 -5.97 1.43 -4.84
N VAL A 65 -4.82 1.33 -4.16
CA VAL A 65 -4.52 2.12 -2.95
C VAL A 65 -3.53 3.24 -3.27
N ARG A 66 -3.85 4.47 -2.86
CA ARG A 66 -2.99 5.65 -3.02
C ARG A 66 -2.90 6.42 -1.71
N LEU A 67 -1.71 6.48 -1.13
CA LEU A 67 -1.46 7.30 0.06
C LEU A 67 -0.47 8.40 -0.31
N TRP A 68 -0.76 9.62 0.13
CA TRP A 68 0.09 10.77 -0.09
C TRP A 68 0.21 11.56 1.20
N GLU A 69 1.43 11.73 1.69
CA GLU A 69 1.69 12.37 2.98
C GLU A 69 2.90 13.33 2.86
N PRO A 70 2.63 14.64 2.73
CA PRO A 70 3.62 15.70 2.88
C PRO A 70 3.65 16.22 4.31
N SER A 71 4.85 16.19 4.89
CA SER A 71 5.16 16.73 6.21
C SER A 71 6.26 17.79 6.14
N GLU A 72 6.09 18.88 6.88
CA GLU A 72 7.11 19.92 7.05
C GLU A 72 7.48 20.07 8.54
N GLY A 73 8.76 19.89 8.87
CA GLY A 73 9.29 20.08 10.23
C GLY A 73 9.11 18.88 11.17
N SER A 74 8.53 17.78 10.70
CA SER A 74 8.16 16.61 11.50
C SER A 74 8.14 15.33 10.66
N PRO A 75 8.19 14.14 11.28
CA PRO A 75 8.18 12.88 10.55
C PRO A 75 6.86 12.65 9.80
N GLY A 76 6.99 12.17 8.57
CA GLY A 76 5.89 11.78 7.70
C GLY A 76 5.81 10.27 7.49
N LEU A 77 4.62 9.69 7.61
CA LEU A 77 4.40 8.26 7.51
C LEU A 77 3.26 7.91 6.54
N ALA A 78 3.57 7.16 5.48
CA ALA A 78 2.59 6.56 4.57
C ALA A 78 2.63 5.02 4.69
N LEU A 79 1.60 4.43 5.32
CA LEU A 79 1.56 3.01 5.66
C LEU A 79 0.37 2.30 4.99
N CYS A 80 0.66 1.24 4.24
CA CYS A 80 -0.38 0.37 3.68
C CYS A 80 -0.16 -1.07 4.13
N HIS A 81 -1.19 -1.65 4.74
CA HIS A 81 -1.25 -3.05 5.14
C HIS A 81 -2.44 -3.72 4.48
N ILE A 82 -2.18 -4.81 3.76
CA ILE A 82 -3.22 -5.60 3.12
C ILE A 82 -3.03 -7.05 3.52
N GLN A 83 -4.10 -7.67 4.01
CA GLN A 83 -4.14 -9.07 4.38
C GLN A 83 -5.33 -9.76 3.73
N GLU A 84 -5.10 -10.77 2.90
CA GLU A 84 -6.19 -11.41 2.17
C GLU A 84 -6.03 -12.90 1.89
N MET A 85 -7.17 -13.56 1.68
CA MET A 85 -7.25 -14.92 1.15
C MET A 85 -8.18 -14.94 -0.05
N SER A 86 -7.61 -15.18 -1.23
CA SER A 86 -8.32 -14.98 -2.48
C SER A 86 -7.99 -16.01 -3.55
N LEU A 87 -8.77 -16.08 -4.64
CA LEU A 87 -8.39 -16.93 -5.78
C LEU A 87 -7.54 -16.14 -6.79
N CYS A 88 -7.98 -14.92 -7.12
CA CYS A 88 -7.34 -14.02 -8.07
C CYS A 88 -7.26 -12.61 -7.50
N VAL A 89 -6.06 -12.02 -7.54
CA VAL A 89 -5.77 -10.77 -6.85
C VAL A 89 -5.01 -9.81 -7.73
N ARG A 90 -5.38 -8.54 -7.65
CA ARG A 90 -4.58 -7.44 -8.18
C ARG A 90 -4.45 -6.30 -7.18
N HIS A 91 -3.20 -5.97 -6.89
CA HIS A 91 -2.81 -4.83 -6.08
C HIS A 91 -2.11 -3.78 -6.93
N ASP A 92 -2.66 -2.58 -7.01
CA ASP A 92 -2.02 -1.38 -7.54
C ASP A 92 -1.82 -0.39 -6.36
N VAL A 93 -0.70 -0.50 -5.65
CA VAL A 93 -0.39 0.32 -4.45
C VAL A 93 0.59 1.43 -4.79
N ARG A 94 0.25 2.67 -4.43
CA ARG A 94 1.12 3.84 -4.61
C ARG A 94 1.23 4.62 -3.32
N LEU A 95 2.40 4.63 -2.72
CA LEU A 95 2.68 5.43 -1.54
C LEU A 95 3.65 6.54 -1.92
N TRP A 96 3.30 7.76 -1.56
CA TRP A 96 4.15 8.91 -1.70
C TRP A 96 4.29 9.58 -0.35
N GLU A 97 5.53 9.71 0.09
CA GLU A 97 5.87 10.43 1.30
C GLU A 97 6.88 11.53 0.93
N ARG A 98 6.70 12.71 1.51
CA ARG A 98 7.65 13.80 1.43
C ARG A 98 7.79 14.45 2.81
N SER A 99 9.00 14.46 3.34
CA SER A 99 9.33 15.16 4.57
C SER A 99 10.40 16.23 4.36
N GLU A 100 10.26 17.36 5.04
CA GLU A 100 11.30 18.39 5.12
C GLU A 100 11.78 18.56 6.56
N GLY A 101 13.09 18.39 6.79
CA GLY A 101 13.72 18.55 8.10
C GLY A 101 13.57 17.35 9.06
N SER A 102 12.92 16.27 8.62
CA SER A 102 12.68 15.06 9.43
C SER A 102 12.68 13.79 8.57
N PRO A 103 12.86 12.60 9.16
CA PRO A 103 12.80 11.34 8.42
C PRO A 103 11.38 11.06 7.92
N GLY A 104 11.31 10.57 6.68
CA GLY A 104 10.07 10.15 6.03
C GLY A 104 10.02 8.64 5.83
N LEU A 105 8.84 8.02 5.90
CA LEU A 105 8.65 6.57 5.76
C LEU A 105 7.48 6.23 4.84
N ALA A 106 7.76 5.50 3.77
CA ALA A 106 6.76 4.85 2.93
C ALA A 106 6.87 3.32 3.07
N GLN A 107 5.88 2.68 3.68
CA GLN A 107 5.86 1.23 3.90
C GLN A 107 4.61 0.58 3.35
N CYS A 108 4.82 -0.48 2.56
CA CYS A 108 3.76 -1.35 2.08
C CYS A 108 4.03 -2.78 2.55
N HIS A 109 3.05 -3.36 3.21
CA HIS A 109 3.07 -4.74 3.68
C HIS A 109 1.86 -5.49 3.12
N ILE A 110 2.11 -6.52 2.33
CA ILE A 110 1.08 -7.36 1.72
C ILE A 110 1.28 -8.79 2.20
N GLN A 111 0.25 -9.38 2.77
CA GLN A 111 0.20 -10.77 3.21
C GLN A 111 -0.99 -11.47 2.55
N GLU A 112 -0.72 -12.49 1.73
CA GLU A 112 -1.80 -13.13 1.00
C GLU A 112 -1.61 -14.63 0.71
N MET A 113 -2.75 -15.31 0.56
CA MET A 113 -2.84 -16.68 0.07
C MET A 113 -3.75 -16.71 -1.16
N SER A 114 -3.16 -16.86 -2.35
CA SER A 114 -3.87 -16.69 -3.61
C SER A 114 -3.36 -17.56 -4.75
N LEU A 115 -4.21 -18.03 -5.67
CA LEU A 115 -3.71 -18.81 -6.82
C LEU A 115 -2.98 -17.92 -7.83
N TYR A 116 -3.56 -16.76 -8.15
CA TYR A 116 -3.03 -15.81 -9.13
C TYR A 116 -2.91 -14.42 -8.54
N VAL A 117 -1.71 -13.87 -8.63
CA VAL A 117 -1.35 -12.61 -7.99
C VAL A 117 -0.68 -11.69 -8.98
N ARG A 118 -1.10 -10.42 -8.93
CA ARG A 118 -0.32 -9.32 -9.49
C ARG A 118 -0.19 -8.19 -8.48
N HIS A 119 1.04 -7.76 -8.24
CA HIS A 119 1.33 -6.53 -7.52
C HIS A 119 2.09 -5.53 -8.39
N ASP A 120 1.53 -4.34 -8.53
CA ASP A 120 2.16 -3.17 -9.09
C ASP A 120 2.35 -2.16 -7.93
N VAL A 121 3.45 -2.27 -7.17
CA VAL A 121 3.73 -1.42 -5.99
C VAL A 121 4.71 -0.31 -6.34
N ARG A 122 4.37 0.93 -6.03
CA ARG A 122 5.26 2.08 -6.21
C ARG A 122 5.37 2.84 -4.90
N LEU A 123 6.56 2.86 -4.33
CA LEU A 123 6.86 3.61 -3.12
C LEU A 123 7.80 4.73 -3.49
N TRP A 124 7.45 5.94 -3.09
CA TRP A 124 8.30 7.09 -3.26
C TRP A 124 8.45 7.80 -1.92
N GLU A 125 9.69 8.09 -1.59
CA GLU A 125 10.05 8.83 -0.40
C GLU A 125 10.99 9.97 -0.82
N ARG A 126 10.72 11.17 -0.30
CA ARG A 126 11.59 12.32 -0.49
C ARG A 126 11.72 13.07 0.84
N SER A 127 12.84 12.82 1.49
CA SER A 127 13.30 13.55 2.67
C SER A 127 14.38 14.55 2.30
N GLU A 128 14.22 15.80 2.76
CA GLU A 128 15.28 16.82 2.72
C GLU A 128 15.80 17.07 4.13
N GLY A 129 17.10 16.86 4.35
CA GLY A 129 17.77 17.10 5.64
C GLY A 129 17.85 15.90 6.60
N SER A 130 17.20 14.78 6.31
CA SER A 130 17.28 13.52 7.08
C SER A 130 17.14 12.31 6.15
N PRO A 131 17.60 11.11 6.53
CA PRO A 131 17.39 9.91 5.73
C PRO A 131 15.96 9.40 5.90
N GLY A 132 15.21 9.30 4.80
CA GLY A 132 13.95 8.58 4.77
C GLY A 132 14.09 7.15 4.24
N LEU A 133 12.99 6.41 4.24
CA LEU A 133 12.95 4.98 3.94
C LEU A 133 11.70 4.59 3.15
N ALA A 134 11.91 3.86 2.04
CA ALA A 134 10.85 3.23 1.27
C ALA A 134 11.05 1.71 1.31
N GLN A 135 10.05 0.98 1.81
CA GLN A 135 10.12 -0.47 2.01
C GLN A 135 8.83 -1.16 1.57
N CYS A 136 8.98 -2.22 0.79
CA CYS A 136 7.89 -3.10 0.41
C CYS A 136 8.20 -4.50 0.92
N HIS A 137 7.30 -5.05 1.73
CA HIS A 137 7.33 -6.44 2.15
C HIS A 137 6.11 -7.15 1.58
N ILE A 138 6.34 -8.21 0.80
CA ILE A 138 5.29 -9.05 0.24
C ILE A 138 5.57 -10.47 0.73
N GLN A 139 4.60 -11.04 1.43
CA GLN A 139 4.60 -12.43 1.85
C GLN A 139 3.38 -13.12 1.21
N GLU A 140 3.67 -14.08 0.35
CA GLU A 140 2.65 -14.71 -0.49
C GLU A 140 2.79 -16.24 -0.45
N MET A 141 1.65 -16.92 -0.52
CA MET A 141 1.59 -18.34 -0.87
C MET A 141 0.74 -18.49 -2.11
N SER A 142 1.40 -18.59 -3.26
CA SER A 142 0.74 -18.46 -4.56
C SER A 142 1.36 -19.31 -5.65
N LEU A 143 0.51 -19.69 -6.61
CA LEU A 143 0.89 -20.59 -7.70
C LEU A 143 1.48 -19.81 -8.88
N CYS A 144 0.96 -18.60 -9.13
CA CYS A 144 1.45 -17.69 -10.16
C CYS A 144 1.49 -16.25 -9.63
N VAL A 145 2.66 -15.63 -9.72
CA VAL A 145 2.96 -14.32 -9.18
C VAL A 145 3.63 -13.44 -10.22
N ARG A 146 3.17 -12.19 -10.26
CA ARG A 146 3.89 -11.09 -10.90
C ARG A 146 4.03 -9.90 -9.97
N HIS A 147 5.27 -9.50 -9.73
CA HIS A 147 5.63 -8.29 -9.00
C HIS A 147 6.33 -7.29 -9.90
N ASP A 148 5.78 -6.08 -9.93
CA ASP A 148 6.38 -4.89 -10.49
C ASP A 148 6.52 -3.86 -9.34
N VAL A 149 7.65 -3.89 -8.61
CA VAL A 149 7.92 -3.03 -7.45
C VAL A 149 8.90 -1.92 -7.82
N CYS A 150 8.51 -0.67 -7.59
CA CYS A 150 9.34 0.51 -7.85
C CYS A 150 9.58 1.26 -6.53
N LEU A 151 10.83 1.40 -6.11
CA LEU A 151 11.22 2.15 -4.92
C LEU A 151 12.00 3.40 -5.33
N GLY A 152 11.46 4.57 -5.04
CA GLY A 152 12.10 5.85 -5.29
C GLY A 152 12.57 6.51 -4.00
N LYS A 153 13.80 7.03 -4.01
CA LYS A 153 14.34 7.94 -2.99
C LYS A 153 14.94 9.16 -3.66
N GLY A 154 14.33 10.34 -3.47
CA GLY A 154 14.79 11.58 -4.11
C GLY A 154 14.88 11.42 -5.65
N LYS A 155 16.05 11.64 -6.27
CA LYS A 155 16.23 11.46 -7.74
C LYS A 155 16.53 10.02 -8.17
N LYS A 156 16.65 9.06 -7.25
CA LYS A 156 17.04 7.68 -7.55
C LYS A 156 15.81 6.78 -7.53
N THR A 157 15.70 5.91 -8.52
CA THR A 157 14.61 4.92 -8.60
C THR A 157 15.20 3.53 -8.82
N LEU A 158 14.77 2.59 -7.99
CA LEU A 158 15.06 1.18 -8.11
C LEU A 158 13.80 0.49 -8.67
N PHE A 159 13.97 -0.28 -9.75
CA PHE A 159 12.92 -1.12 -10.30
C PHE A 159 13.25 -2.58 -10.03
N LEU A 160 12.34 -3.28 -9.37
CA LEU A 160 12.42 -4.70 -9.08
C LEU A 160 11.22 -5.39 -9.75
N ARG A 161 11.51 -6.23 -10.75
CA ARG A 161 10.51 -7.07 -11.39
C ARG A 161 10.79 -8.52 -11.08
N ARG A 162 9.81 -9.22 -10.49
CA ARG A 162 9.92 -10.64 -10.15
C ARG A 162 8.68 -11.36 -10.70
N ASN A 163 8.90 -12.37 -11.53
CA ASN A 163 7.85 -13.30 -11.93
C ASN A 163 8.18 -14.65 -11.28
N GLN A 164 7.23 -15.24 -10.55
CA GLN A 164 7.36 -16.59 -10.02
C GLN A 164 6.17 -17.43 -10.48
N ARG A 165 6.47 -18.60 -11.03
CA ARG A 165 5.50 -19.66 -11.28
C ARG A 165 5.94 -20.85 -10.43
N SER A 166 5.07 -21.32 -9.54
CA SER A 166 5.33 -22.53 -8.78
C SER A 166 5.09 -23.73 -9.69
N ASP A 167 6.17 -24.34 -10.18
CA ASP A 167 6.10 -25.55 -11.02
C ASP A 167 5.87 -26.85 -10.21
N ASN A 168 5.56 -26.74 -8.91
CA ASN A 168 5.30 -27.91 -8.07
C ASN A 168 3.82 -28.29 -8.08
N MET A 169 3.37 -28.87 -9.19
CA MET A 169 2.34 -29.90 -9.11
C MET A 169 2.98 -31.12 -8.46
N HIS A 170 2.65 -31.36 -7.18
CA HIS A 170 2.99 -32.61 -6.54
C HIS A 170 2.28 -33.73 -7.29
N ASN A 171 3.08 -34.53 -8.01
CA ASN A 171 2.85 -35.96 -8.16
C ASN A 171 2.66 -36.54 -6.76
N SER A 172 1.45 -36.97 -6.42
CA SER A 172 1.15 -38.04 -5.45
C SER A 172 -0.30 -38.46 -5.64
#